data_AF-A0A1W9H2T0-F1
#
_entry.id   AF-A0A1W9H2T0-F1
#
_cell.length_a   1.000
_cell.length_b   1.000
_cell.length_c   1.000
_cell.angle_alpha   90.00
_cell.angle_beta   90.00
_cell.angle_gamma   90.00
#
_symmetry.space_group_name_H-M   'P 1'
#
loop_
_entity.id
_entity.type
_entity.pdbx_description
1 polymer ?
#
loop_
_entity_poly.entity_id
_entity_poly.type
_entity_poly.pdbx_seq_one_letter_code
_entity_poly.pdbx_strand_id
1 'polypeptide(L)'
;MPWVGTSSAGQFACATASQRTLKDLRIKRKGQPVVALGHVLSRKGQEAAFEAFNDRLAVVKFSDDALVGYDPRELLLPTEIDEQGVPYFEIRHCRSCDMLFPLTLEERESDHEPEQCPDCAA
;
A
#
# COMPACT_ATOMS: atom_id res chain seq x y z
N MET A 1 -29.75 23.92 -4.75
CA MET A 1 -28.35 23.65 -4.36
C MET A 1 -28.14 24.17 -2.94
N PRO A 2 -27.38 23.49 -2.05
CA PRO A 2 -26.02 23.03 -2.30
C PRO A 2 -25.90 21.52 -2.55
N TRP A 3 -24.94 21.17 -3.40
CA TRP A 3 -24.36 19.83 -3.53
C TRP A 3 -23.42 19.62 -2.35
N VAL A 4 -23.76 18.70 -1.45
CA VAL A 4 -22.74 18.06 -0.60
C VAL A 4 -22.25 16.86 -1.39
N GLY A 5 -21.04 17.02 -1.92
CA GLY A 5 -20.33 15.94 -2.59
C GLY A 5 -20.14 14.80 -1.59
N THR A 6 -20.54 13.60 -1.99
CA THR A 6 -20.03 12.38 -1.39
C THR A 6 -18.57 12.27 -1.82
N SER A 7 -17.65 12.86 -1.04
CA SER A 7 -16.22 12.64 -1.23
C SER A 7 -15.98 11.13 -1.21
N SER A 8 -15.51 10.58 -2.32
CA SER A 8 -15.24 9.14 -2.49
C SER A 8 -13.95 8.70 -1.77
N ALA A 9 -13.63 9.31 -0.63
CA ALA A 9 -12.54 8.89 0.26
C ALA A 9 -12.82 7.51 0.91
N GLY A 10 -14.04 6.97 0.82
CA GLY A 10 -14.44 5.68 1.40
C GLY A 10 -14.35 4.44 0.48
N GLN A 11 -13.71 4.52 -0.70
CA GLN A 11 -13.69 3.38 -1.64
C GLN A 11 -12.43 2.51 -1.62
N PHE A 12 -11.30 3.02 -1.17
CA PHE A 12 -10.05 2.24 -1.15
C PHE A 12 -9.59 1.99 0.29
N ALA A 13 -8.88 0.89 0.49
CA ALA A 13 -8.43 0.48 1.80
C ALA A 13 -7.07 1.11 2.14
N CYS A 14 -6.91 1.49 3.40
CA CYS A 14 -5.64 1.91 3.97
C CYS A 14 -5.03 0.80 4.83
N ALA A 15 -3.75 0.94 5.15
CA ALA A 15 -3.03 0.08 6.06
C ALA A 15 -3.61 0.23 7.48
N THR A 16 -3.74 -0.90 8.17
CA THR A 16 -4.07 -1.00 9.60
C THR A 16 -3.04 -1.90 10.28
N ALA A 17 -3.04 -1.95 11.62
CA ALA A 17 -2.06 -2.73 12.37
C ALA A 17 -1.98 -4.21 11.92
N SER A 18 -3.10 -4.76 11.44
CA SER A 18 -3.20 -6.16 10.98
C SER A 18 -3.24 -6.33 9.46
N GLN A 19 -3.36 -5.24 8.70
CA GLN A 19 -3.49 -5.30 7.23
C GLN A 19 -2.62 -4.22 6.61
N ARG A 20 -1.42 -4.56 6.16
CA ARG A 20 -0.45 -3.58 5.63
C ARG A 20 -0.17 -3.79 4.15
N THR A 21 -0.43 -5.00 3.68
CA THR A 21 -0.17 -5.40 2.30
C THR A 21 -1.47 -5.69 1.57
N LEU A 22 -1.42 -5.66 0.25
CA LEU A 22 -2.53 -6.04 -0.60
C LEU A 22 -2.99 -7.47 -0.29
N LYS A 23 -2.06 -8.37 0.09
CA LYS A 23 -2.41 -9.75 0.50
C LYS A 23 -3.45 -9.76 1.62
N ASP A 24 -3.31 -8.89 2.61
CA ASP A 24 -4.12 -8.87 3.83
C ASP A 24 -5.54 -8.36 3.59
N LEU A 25 -5.77 -7.68 2.46
CA LEU A 25 -7.11 -7.24 2.07
C LEU A 25 -7.99 -8.42 1.68
N ARG A 26 -9.13 -8.55 2.34
CA ARG A 26 -10.16 -9.53 1.98
C ARG A 26 -10.83 -9.20 0.64
N ILE A 27 -11.08 -7.91 0.38
CA ILE A 27 -11.68 -7.41 -0.86
C ILE A 27 -10.68 -6.47 -1.51
N LYS A 28 -10.22 -6.82 -2.70
CA LYS A 28 -9.26 -6.02 -3.47
C LYS A 28 -10.03 -5.35 -4.60
N ARG A 29 -9.93 -4.03 -4.71
CA ARG A 29 -10.71 -3.21 -5.65
C ARG A 29 -9.79 -2.69 -6.73
N LYS A 30 -10.21 -2.82 -7.99
CA LYS A 30 -9.48 -2.21 -9.12
C LYS A 30 -9.31 -0.70 -8.85
N GLY A 31 -8.12 -0.18 -9.14
CA GLY A 31 -7.72 1.18 -8.80
C GLY A 31 -7.14 1.34 -7.39
N GLN A 32 -7.14 0.30 -6.54
CA GLN A 32 -6.58 0.37 -5.19
C GLN A 32 -5.11 0.83 -5.27
N PRO A 33 -4.77 1.99 -4.70
CA PRO A 33 -3.40 2.47 -4.68
C PRO A 33 -2.54 1.53 -3.83
N VAL A 34 -1.33 1.28 -4.31
CA VAL A 34 -0.30 0.49 -3.65
C VAL A 34 1.08 1.04 -3.96
N VAL A 35 2.07 0.76 -3.10
CA VAL A 35 3.48 0.99 -3.43
C VAL A 35 4.20 -0.35 -3.57
N ALA A 36 4.99 -0.49 -4.63
CA ALA A 36 5.71 -1.72 -4.92
C ALA A 36 7.01 -1.78 -4.11
N LEU A 37 7.19 -2.83 -3.31
CA LEU A 37 8.44 -3.11 -2.57
C LEU A 37 9.31 -4.18 -3.22
N GLY A 38 8.72 -4.93 -4.14
CA GLY A 38 9.17 -6.26 -4.51
C GLY A 38 10.40 -6.34 -5.39
N HIS A 39 10.58 -7.54 -5.93
CA HIS A 39 11.71 -8.02 -6.71
C HIS A 39 12.15 -7.17 -7.92
N VAL A 40 11.29 -6.32 -8.49
CA VAL A 40 11.66 -5.43 -9.60
C VAL A 40 12.28 -4.15 -9.06
N LEU A 41 13.62 -4.12 -8.98
CA LEU A 41 14.39 -3.00 -8.40
C LEU A 41 14.05 -1.63 -9.01
N SER A 42 13.79 -1.56 -10.32
CA SER A 42 13.47 -0.32 -11.02
C SER A 42 12.11 0.28 -10.65
N ARG A 43 11.26 -0.49 -9.97
CA ARG A 43 9.90 -0.10 -9.54
C ARG A 43 9.75 -0.06 -8.03
N LYS A 44 10.80 -0.41 -7.29
CA LYS A 44 10.81 -0.40 -5.83
C LYS A 44 10.58 1.03 -5.32
N GLY A 45 9.61 1.19 -4.42
CA GLY A 45 9.17 2.48 -3.89
C GLY A 45 8.27 3.29 -4.81
N GLN A 46 7.90 2.76 -5.99
CA GLN A 46 6.97 3.46 -6.89
C GLN A 46 5.52 3.10 -6.60
N GLU A 47 4.67 4.11 -6.69
CA GLU A 47 3.24 3.98 -6.60
C GLU A 47 2.66 3.32 -7.86
N ALA A 48 1.64 2.51 -7.65
CA ALA A 48 0.89 1.85 -8.69
C ALA A 48 -0.57 1.66 -8.26
N ALA A 49 -1.44 1.38 -9.22
CA ALA A 49 -2.83 1.04 -8.97
C ALA A 49 -3.04 -0.46 -9.24
N PHE A 50 -3.66 -1.17 -8.30
CA PHE A 50 -4.05 -2.56 -8.51
C PHE A 50 -5.10 -2.67 -9.62
N GLU A 51 -4.87 -3.52 -10.61
CA GLU A 51 -5.77 -3.71 -11.74
C GLU A 51 -6.58 -5.01 -11.64
N ALA A 52 -5.88 -6.13 -11.44
CA ALA A 52 -6.48 -7.47 -11.49
C ALA A 52 -5.58 -8.52 -10.84
N PHE A 53 -6.14 -9.71 -10.59
CA PHE A 53 -5.34 -10.91 -10.35
C PHE A 53 -5.13 -11.67 -11.64
N ASN A 54 -3.89 -12.14 -11.83
CA ASN A 54 -3.60 -13.17 -12.82
C ASN A 54 -2.95 -14.37 -12.11
N ASP A 55 -3.64 -15.50 -12.11
CA ASP A 55 -3.32 -16.71 -11.33
C ASP A 55 -3.15 -16.44 -9.82
N ARG A 56 -1.94 -16.04 -9.41
CA ARG A 56 -1.55 -15.73 -8.02
C ARG A 56 -0.88 -14.35 -7.86
N LEU A 57 -0.60 -13.67 -8.96
CA LEU A 57 0.07 -12.38 -8.97
C LEU A 57 -0.98 -11.26 -9.01
N ALA A 58 -0.73 -10.22 -8.22
CA ALA A 58 -1.45 -8.97 -8.32
C ALA A 58 -0.84 -8.15 -9.46
N VAL A 59 -1.63 -7.91 -10.51
CA VAL A 59 -1.25 -7.02 -11.60
C VAL A 59 -1.52 -5.58 -11.16
N VAL A 60 -0.48 -4.76 -11.24
CA VAL A 60 -0.56 -3.33 -10.93
C VAL A 60 -0.16 -2.51 -12.14
N LYS A 61 -0.74 -1.31 -12.25
CA LYS A 61 -0.49 -0.33 -13.29
C LYS A 61 0.29 0.85 -12.73
N PHE A 62 1.44 1.15 -13.31
CA PHE A 62 2.24 2.31 -12.96
C PHE A 62 1.80 3.56 -13.76
N SER A 63 2.34 4.73 -13.39
CA SER A 63 2.03 6.00 -14.03
C SER A 63 2.43 6.07 -15.51
N ASP A 64 3.42 5.27 -15.93
CA ASP A 64 3.83 5.10 -17.33
C ASP A 64 2.98 4.07 -18.10
N ASP A 65 1.81 3.70 -17.58
CA ASP A 65 0.87 2.72 -18.15
C ASP A 65 1.35 1.25 -18.11
N ALA A 66 2.60 1.00 -17.70
CA ALA A 66 3.15 -0.34 -17.58
C ALA A 66 2.37 -1.22 -16.59
N LEU A 67 2.04 -2.43 -17.04
CA LEU A 67 1.40 -3.47 -16.22
C LEU A 67 2.45 -4.50 -15.78
N VAL A 68 2.55 -4.73 -14.47
CA VAL A 68 3.52 -5.66 -13.89
C VAL A 68 2.84 -6.51 -12.82
N GLY A 69 3.17 -7.80 -12.77
CA GLY A 69 2.70 -8.72 -11.74
C GLY A 69 3.63 -8.75 -10.53
N TYR A 70 3.06 -8.65 -9.33
CA TYR A 70 3.77 -8.76 -8.05
C TYR A 70 3.17 -9.83 -7.16
N ASP A 71 3.96 -10.35 -6.22
CA ASP A 71 3.38 -11.05 -5.07
C ASP A 71 2.58 -10.02 -4.23
N PRO A 72 1.33 -10.31 -3.83
CA PRO A 72 0.52 -9.37 -3.04
C PRO A 72 1.13 -8.95 -1.70
N ARG A 73 2.10 -9.69 -1.16
CA ARG A 73 2.89 -9.32 0.03
C ARG A 73 3.86 -8.18 -0.24
N GLU A 74 4.31 -8.07 -1.49
CA GLU A 74 5.25 -7.04 -1.93
C GLU A 74 4.56 -5.72 -2.32
N LEU A 75 3.23 -5.64 -2.16
CA LEU A 75 2.44 -4.46 -2.48
C LEU A 75 1.84 -3.90 -1.20
N LEU A 76 2.28 -2.70 -0.81
CA LEU A 76 1.82 -2.06 0.41
C LEU A 76 0.61 -1.19 0.15
N LEU A 77 -0.27 -1.10 1.15
CA LEU A 77 -1.40 -0.18 1.14
C LEU A 77 -0.96 1.23 1.57
N PRO A 78 -1.69 2.27 1.14
CA PRO A 78 -1.50 3.61 1.68
C PRO A 78 -1.84 3.63 3.16
N THR A 79 -1.22 4.52 3.89
CA THR A 79 -1.43 4.70 5.33
C THR A 79 -2.66 5.54 5.60
N GLU A 80 -2.91 6.48 4.70
CA GLU A 80 -4.07 7.35 4.68
C GLU A 80 -4.42 7.71 3.23
N ILE A 81 -5.67 8.08 2.97
CA ILE A 81 -6.10 8.72 1.74
C ILE A 81 -6.82 10.00 2.16
N ASP A 82 -6.38 11.16 1.69
CA ASP A 82 -7.02 12.43 2.08
C ASP A 82 -8.41 12.64 1.43
N GLU A 83 -9.03 13.77 1.76
CA GLU A 83 -10.35 14.15 1.25
C GLU A 83 -10.37 14.36 -0.27
N GLN A 84 -9.22 14.61 -0.88
CA GLN A 84 -9.00 14.81 -2.31
C GLN A 84 -8.73 13.47 -3.04
N GLY A 85 -8.59 12.37 -2.30
CA GLY A 85 -8.32 11.04 -2.83
C GLY A 85 -6.83 10.77 -3.09
N VAL A 86 -5.93 11.59 -2.54
CA VAL A 86 -4.48 11.40 -2.68
C VAL A 86 -4.03 10.36 -1.65
N PRO A 87 -3.40 9.25 -2.07
CA PRO A 87 -2.87 8.25 -1.16
C PRO A 87 -1.54 8.73 -0.54
N TYR A 88 -1.44 8.61 0.77
CA TYR A 88 -0.20 8.85 1.52
C TYR A 88 0.43 7.52 1.89
N PHE A 89 1.75 7.43 1.75
CA PHE A 89 2.53 6.26 2.12
C PHE A 89 3.65 6.70 3.06
N GLU A 90 3.61 6.24 4.30
CA GLU A 90 4.73 6.39 5.24
C GLU A 90 5.58 5.13 5.18
N ILE A 91 6.82 5.23 4.67
CA ILE A 91 7.71 4.07 4.46
C ILE A 91 8.97 4.22 5.32
N ARG A 92 9.38 3.14 5.99
CA ARG A 92 10.58 3.05 6.83
C ARG A 92 11.51 1.94 6.35
N HIS A 93 12.79 2.02 6.75
CA HIS A 93 13.75 0.92 6.57
C HIS A 93 13.74 0.00 7.79
N CYS A 94 13.65 -1.30 7.55
CA CYS A 94 13.78 -2.30 8.60
C CYS A 94 15.23 -2.34 9.10
N ARG A 95 15.45 -2.20 10.41
CA ARG A 95 16.82 -2.24 10.98
C ARG A 95 17.51 -3.61 10.86
N SER A 96 16.75 -4.68 10.65
CA SER A 96 17.30 -6.05 10.59
C SER A 96 17.69 -6.49 9.18
N CYS A 97 16.90 -6.12 8.17
CA CYS A 97 17.08 -6.59 6.80
C CYS A 97 17.18 -5.47 5.75
N ASP A 98 17.15 -4.22 6.19
CA ASP A 98 17.25 -3.00 5.35
C ASP A 98 16.14 -2.85 4.30
N MET A 99 15.11 -3.71 4.35
CA MET A 99 13.96 -3.63 3.46
C MET A 99 12.99 -2.54 3.89
N LEU A 100 12.38 -1.90 2.89
CA LEU A 100 11.33 -0.90 3.09
C LEU A 100 10.04 -1.57 3.56
N PHE A 101 9.31 -0.93 4.48
CA PHE A 101 7.97 -1.35 4.93
C PHE A 101 7.12 -0.12 5.31
N PRO A 102 5.77 -0.18 5.20
CA PRO A 102 4.93 0.97 5.51
C PRO A 102 4.61 1.01 6.99
N LEU A 103 4.42 2.17 7.59
CA LEU A 103 3.79 2.30 8.91
C LEU A 103 2.36 2.77 8.79
N THR A 104 1.41 2.21 9.53
CA THR A 104 0.10 2.87 9.65
C THR A 104 0.25 4.22 10.34
N LEU A 105 -0.75 5.09 10.18
CA LEU A 105 -0.76 6.36 10.91
C LEU A 105 -0.67 6.13 12.43
N GLU A 106 -1.45 5.17 12.95
CA GLU A 106 -1.43 4.77 14.36
C GLU A 106 -0.04 4.30 14.83
N GLU A 107 0.67 3.51 14.01
CA GLU A 107 2.01 3.01 14.34
C GLU A 107 3.05 4.13 14.35
N ARG A 108 2.92 5.09 13.42
CA ARG A 108 3.79 6.26 13.34
C ARG A 108 3.59 7.20 14.53
N GLU A 109 2.34 7.36 14.96
CA GLU A 109 1.99 8.24 16.09
C GLU A 109 2.17 7.57 17.46
N SER A 110 2.49 6.28 17.48
CA SER A 110 2.75 5.52 18.71
C SER A 110 4.06 5.96 19.38
N ASP A 111 4.10 5.90 20.72
CA ASP A 111 5.31 6.18 21.52
C ASP A 111 6.47 5.20 21.19
N HIS A 112 6.12 4.03 20.66
CA HIS A 112 7.07 3.01 20.20
C HIS A 112 6.83 2.70 18.72
N GLU A 113 7.40 3.53 17.85
CA GLU A 113 7.38 3.33 16.40
C GLU A 113 8.05 1.98 16.03
N PRO A 114 7.47 1.15 15.14
CA PRO A 114 8.07 -0.10 14.70
C PRO A 114 9.40 0.13 13.96
N GLU A 115 10.46 -0.54 14.42
CA GLU A 115 11.79 -0.45 13.80
C GLU A 115 12.09 -1.63 12.84
N GLN A 116 11.18 -2.60 12.76
CA GLN A 116 11.32 -3.85 12.01
C GLN A 116 10.11 -4.09 11.11
N CYS A 117 10.33 -4.68 9.93
CA CYS A 117 9.25 -5.06 9.03
C CYS A 117 8.46 -6.27 9.57
N PRO A 118 7.23 -6.50 9.08
CA PRO A 118 6.39 -7.62 9.53
C PRO A 118 7.06 -8.99 9.41
N ASP A 119 7.88 -9.23 8.38
CA ASP A 119 8.60 -10.50 8.20
C ASP A 119 9.73 -10.69 9.23
N CYS A 120 10.32 -9.63 9.76
CA CYS A 120 11.38 -9.72 10.78
C CYS A 120 10.82 -9.74 12.22
N ALA A 121 9.61 -9.23 12.42
CA ALA A 121 8.94 -9.18 13.71
C ALA A 121 8.09 -10.44 14.02
N ALA A 122 7.89 -11.31 13.03
CA ALA A 122 7.08 -12.52 13.11
C ALA A 122 7.81 -13.76 13.67
#